data_AF-A0A8T4KQR1-F1
#
_entry.id   AF-A0A8T4KQR1-F1
#
_cell.length_a   1.000
_cell.length_b   1.000
_cell.length_c   1.000
_cell.angle_alpha   90.00
_cell.angle_beta   90.00
_cell.angle_gamma   90.00
#
_symmetry.space_group_name_H-M   'P 1'
#
loop_
_entity.id
_entity.type
_entity.pdbx_description
1 polymer ?
#
loop_
_entity_poly.entity_id
_entity_poly.type
_entity_poly.pdbx_seq_one_letter_code
_entity_poly.pdbx_strand_id
1 'polypeptide(L)'
;MPLGKDKMDYGKFFLIVVLVALIIALASGMWAVLNPANNQDDYQKALSAENPEDICIAPSGYTQEQWEEHMGHHPDRYAQCPDSGS
;
A
#
# COMPACT_ATOMS: atom_id res chain seq x y z
N MET A 1 7.64 12.19 58.84
CA MET A 1 8.40 11.39 57.86
C MET A 1 8.33 12.11 56.53
N PRO A 2 9.44 12.54 55.90
CA PRO A 2 9.33 13.19 54.60
C PRO A 2 9.00 12.13 53.54
N LEU A 3 7.89 12.33 52.85
CA LEU A 3 7.53 11.59 51.64
C LEU A 3 8.63 11.85 50.62
N GLY A 4 9.36 10.80 50.27
CA GLY A 4 10.37 10.83 49.22
C GLY A 4 9.70 11.30 47.93
N LYS A 5 10.12 12.45 47.42
CA LYS A 5 9.83 12.84 46.04
C LYS A 5 10.58 11.85 45.16
N ASP A 6 9.87 10.91 44.57
CA ASP A 6 10.40 10.09 43.48
C ASP A 6 10.97 11.05 42.43
N LYS A 7 12.29 11.07 42.30
CA LYS A 7 12.96 11.89 41.30
C LYS A 7 12.56 11.30 39.96
N MET A 8 11.71 12.03 39.23
CA MET A 8 11.30 11.68 37.87
C MET A 8 12.57 11.42 37.06
N ASP A 9 12.80 10.15 36.70
CA ASP A 9 13.93 9.76 35.88
C ASP A 9 13.63 10.23 34.45
N TYR A 10 14.08 11.43 34.14
CA TYR A 10 13.90 12.07 32.84
C TYR A 10 14.46 11.21 31.70
N GLY A 11 15.47 10.35 31.96
CA GLY A 11 15.98 9.41 30.96
C GLY A 11 14.98 8.29 30.67
N LYS A 12 14.38 7.73 31.72
CA LYS A 12 13.33 6.72 31.60
C LYS A 12 12.04 7.28 30.97
N PHE A 13 11.67 8.52 31.33
CA PHE A 13 10.56 9.24 30.71
C PHE A 13 10.83 9.52 29.22
N PHE A 14 12.03 9.96 28.87
CA PHE A 14 12.42 10.19 27.48
C PHE A 14 12.35 8.91 26.64
N LEU A 15 12.84 7.78 27.17
CA LEU A 15 12.73 6.49 26.49
C LEU A 15 11.28 6.05 26.28
N ILE A 16 10.41 6.25 27.27
CA ILE A 16 8.98 5.95 27.13
C ILE A 16 8.35 6.82 26.03
N VAL A 17 8.65 8.12 25.99
CA VAL A 17 8.12 9.02 24.94
C VAL A 17 8.59 8.60 23.55
N VAL A 18 9.87 8.26 23.39
CA VAL A 18 10.42 7.81 22.10
C VAL A 18 9.79 6.48 21.67
N LEU A 19 9.61 5.53 22.58
CA LEU A 19 8.93 4.26 22.30
C LEU A 19 7.48 4.48 21.87
N VAL A 20 6.73 5.34 22.56
CA VAL A 20 5.35 5.65 22.20
C VAL A 20 5.27 6.33 20.82
N ALA A 21 6.17 7.28 20.53
CA ALA A 21 6.23 7.93 19.23
C ALA A 21 6.54 6.93 18.10
N LEU A 22 7.45 5.98 18.34
CA LEU A 22 7.75 4.89 17.39
C LEU A 22 6.54 4.00 17.14
N ILE A 23 5.82 3.58 18.19
CA ILE A 23 4.62 2.74 18.05
C ILE A 23 3.55 3.47 17.23
N ILE A 24 3.34 4.76 17.47
CA ILE A 24 2.37 5.57 16.72
C ILE A 24 2.77 5.66 15.24
N ALA A 25 4.05 5.91 14.95
CA ALA A 25 4.55 5.98 13.58
C ALA A 25 4.43 4.65 12.82
N LEU A 26 4.67 3.52 13.50
CA LEU A 26 4.51 2.19 12.91
C LEU A 26 3.02 1.85 12.68
N ALA A 27 2.16 2.17 13.65
CA ALA A 27 0.72 1.93 13.52
C ALA A 27 0.08 2.77 12.40
N SER A 28 0.49 4.03 12.23
CA SER A 28 -0.01 4.89 11.16
C SER A 28 0.45 4.43 9.78
N GLY A 29 1.71 4.00 9.62
CA GLY A 29 2.20 3.42 8.38
C GLY A 29 1.50 2.10 8.01
N MET A 30 1.26 1.24 9.00
CA MET A 30 0.58 -0.04 8.78
C MET A 30 -0.90 0.14 8.39
N TRP A 31 -1.58 1.16 8.93
CA TRP A 31 -2.95 1.49 8.52
C TRP A 31 -3.04 1.93 7.06
N ALA A 32 -2.07 2.70 6.55
CA ALA A 32 -2.04 3.13 5.16
C ALA A 32 -1.86 1.96 4.16
N VAL A 33 -1.08 0.93 4.54
CA VAL A 33 -0.86 -0.26 3.71
C VAL A 33 -2.06 -1.21 3.76
N LEU A 34 -2.75 -1.30 4.90
CA LEU A 34 -3.87 -2.22 5.10
C LEU A 34 -5.23 -1.62 4.73
N ASN A 35 -5.31 -0.34 4.37
CA ASN A 35 -6.59 0.29 4.04
C ASN A 35 -7.11 -0.22 2.68
N PRO A 36 -8.16 -1.06 2.64
CA PRO A 36 -8.65 -1.68 1.41
C PRO A 36 -9.23 -0.66 0.41
N ALA A 37 -9.58 0.55 0.87
CA ALA A 37 -10.02 1.64 0.02
C ALA A 37 -8.95 2.06 -1.01
N ASN A 38 -7.66 2.03 -0.64
CA ASN A 38 -6.58 2.33 -1.60
C ASN A 38 -6.51 1.29 -2.73
N ASN A 39 -6.82 0.02 -2.45
CA ASN A 39 -6.65 -1.06 -3.42
C ASN A 39 -7.87 -1.24 -4.35
N GLN A 40 -9.08 -0.90 -3.87
CA GLN A 40 -10.29 -0.98 -4.70
C GLN A 40 -10.38 0.15 -5.73
N ASP A 41 -9.95 1.35 -5.36
CA ASP A 41 -9.94 2.50 -6.26
C ASP A 41 -8.99 2.27 -7.45
N ASP A 42 -7.86 1.61 -7.22
CA ASP A 42 -6.88 1.30 -8.27
C ASP A 42 -7.41 0.26 -9.28
N TYR A 43 -8.15 -0.75 -8.84
CA TYR A 43 -8.76 -1.74 -9.76
C TYR A 43 -9.86 -1.11 -10.63
N GLN A 44 -10.79 -0.34 -10.04
CA GLN A 44 -11.85 0.31 -10.81
C GLN A 44 -11.29 1.37 -11.76
N LYS A 45 -10.22 2.05 -11.35
CA LYS A 45 -9.49 2.98 -12.22
C LYS A 45 -8.79 2.27 -13.37
N ALA A 46 -8.15 1.12 -13.14
CA ALA A 46 -7.55 0.30 -14.19
C ALA A 46 -8.61 -0.17 -15.20
N LEU A 47 -9.75 -0.68 -14.73
CA LEU A 47 -10.87 -1.08 -15.60
C LEU A 47 -11.47 0.10 -16.39
N SER A 48 -11.55 1.28 -15.78
CA SER A 48 -12.08 2.48 -16.45
C SER A 48 -11.11 3.07 -17.47
N ALA A 49 -9.81 2.79 -17.31
CA ALA A 49 -8.76 3.23 -18.22
C ALA A 49 -8.55 2.23 -19.36
N GLU A 50 -8.91 0.96 -19.18
CA GLU A 50 -8.80 -0.13 -20.17
C GLU A 50 -9.23 0.34 -21.56
N ASN A 51 -8.42 0.03 -22.56
CA ASN A 51 -8.75 0.37 -23.93
C ASN A 51 -9.93 -0.50 -24.39
N PRO A 52 -11.08 0.09 -24.74
CA PRO A 52 -12.27 -0.67 -25.11
C PRO A 52 -12.15 -1.39 -26.46
N GLU A 53 -11.18 -1.00 -27.30
CA GLU A 53 -10.93 -1.62 -28.61
C GLU A 53 -9.93 -2.78 -28.53
N ASP A 54 -9.01 -2.73 -27.56
CA ASP A 54 -7.99 -3.75 -27.35
C ASP A 54 -7.54 -3.80 -25.89
N ILE A 55 -8.11 -4.74 -25.12
CA ILE A 55 -7.85 -4.92 -23.70
C ILE A 55 -6.40 -5.37 -23.40
N CYS A 56 -5.65 -5.79 -24.41
CA CYS A 56 -4.28 -6.30 -24.27
C CYS A 56 -3.23 -5.19 -24.32
N ILE A 57 -3.61 -3.98 -24.72
CA ILE A 57 -2.74 -2.81 -24.79
C ILE A 57 -2.87 -2.00 -23.52
N ALA A 58 -1.72 -1.59 -22.97
CA ALA A 58 -1.70 -0.73 -21.79
C ALA A 58 -2.47 0.58 -22.00
N PRO A 59 -3.36 0.94 -21.05
CA PRO A 59 -4.08 2.19 -21.12
C PRO A 59 -3.18 3.38 -20.76
N SER A 60 -3.66 4.59 -21.06
CA SER A 60 -2.92 5.83 -20.75
C SER A 60 -2.61 5.92 -19.24
N GLY A 61 -1.34 6.10 -18.91
CA GLY A 61 -0.86 6.14 -17.52
C GLY A 61 -0.25 4.84 -17.00
N TYR A 62 -0.27 3.77 -17.78
CA TYR A 62 0.44 2.52 -17.52
C TYR A 62 1.52 2.28 -18.59
N THR A 63 2.64 1.69 -18.19
CA THR A 63 3.56 1.07 -19.15
C THR A 63 3.01 -0.31 -19.56
N GLN A 64 3.48 -0.84 -20.70
CA GLN A 64 3.09 -2.19 -21.13
C GLN A 64 3.46 -3.25 -20.10
N GLU A 65 4.65 -3.16 -19.50
CA GLU A 65 5.11 -4.09 -18.46
C GLU A 65 4.20 -4.07 -17.22
N GLN A 66 3.77 -2.87 -16.78
CA GLN A 66 2.83 -2.73 -15.67
C GLN A 66 1.45 -3.29 -16.00
N TRP A 67 1.02 -3.17 -17.25
CA TRP A 67 -0.24 -3.74 -17.71
C TRP A 67 -0.17 -5.26 -17.81
N GLU A 68 0.94 -5.82 -18.25
CA GLU A 68 1.18 -7.27 -18.28
C GLU A 68 1.18 -7.88 -16.86
N GLU A 69 1.82 -7.22 -15.90
CA GLU A 69 1.75 -7.62 -14.49
C GLU A 69 0.29 -7.60 -13.99
N HIS A 70 -0.46 -6.53 -14.30
CA HIS A 70 -1.88 -6.42 -13.97
C HIS A 70 -2.72 -7.55 -14.61
N MET A 71 -2.52 -7.82 -15.90
CA MET A 71 -3.22 -8.88 -16.62
C MET A 71 -2.90 -10.26 -16.03
N GLY A 72 -1.66 -10.48 -15.59
CA GLY A 72 -1.22 -11.71 -14.92
C GLY A 72 -1.96 -12.01 -13.61
N HIS A 73 -2.52 -11.01 -12.94
CA HIS A 73 -3.40 -11.20 -11.78
C HIS A 73 -4.83 -11.63 -12.15
N HIS A 74 -5.22 -11.47 -13.41
CA HIS A 74 -6.58 -11.72 -13.91
C HIS A 74 -6.58 -12.57 -15.20
N PRO A 75 -6.00 -13.79 -15.16
CA PRO A 75 -5.83 -14.64 -16.34
C PRO A 75 -7.15 -14.99 -17.04
N ASP A 76 -8.25 -15.15 -16.29
CA ASP A 76 -9.56 -15.45 -16.86
C ASP A 76 -10.11 -14.31 -17.75
N ARG A 77 -9.79 -13.05 -17.43
CA ARG A 77 -10.25 -11.87 -18.19
C ARG A 77 -9.38 -11.63 -19.43
N TYR A 78 -8.07 -11.83 -19.29
CA TYR A 78 -7.09 -11.54 -20.32
C TYR A 78 -6.58 -12.79 -21.05
N ALA A 79 -7.29 -13.91 -20.97
CA ALA A 79 -6.92 -15.18 -21.60
C ALA A 79 -6.76 -15.10 -23.13
N GLN A 80 -7.36 -14.08 -23.74
CA GLN A 80 -7.27 -13.79 -25.18
C GLN A 80 -6.07 -12.92 -25.56
N CYS A 81 -5.38 -12.35 -24.57
CA CYS A 81 -4.20 -11.55 -24.81
C CYS A 81 -3.00 -12.46 -25.06
N PRO A 82 -2.19 -12.17 -26.10
CA PRO A 82 -0.99 -12.94 -26.33
C PRO A 82 -0.06 -12.79 -25.12
N ASP A 83 0.33 -13.91 -24.52
CA ASP A 83 1.44 -13.93 -23.58
C ASP A 83 2.65 -13.33 -24.31
N SER A 84 3.16 -12.18 -23.86
CA SER A 84 4.28 -11.47 -24.48
C SER A 84 5.61 -12.18 -24.20
N GLY A 85 5.67 -13.45 -24.57
CA GLY A 85 6.81 -14.33 -24.44
C GLY A 85 6.92 -15.28 -25.63
N SER A 86 7.16 -14.76 -26.84
CA SER A 86 7.73 -15.48 -28.00
C SER A 86 8.39 -14.51 -28.97
#